data_AF-A0AAN8FLP2-F1
#
_entry.id   AF-A0AAN8FLP2-F1
#
_cell.length_a   1.000
_cell.length_b   1.000
_cell.length_c   1.000
_cell.angle_alpha   90.00
_cell.angle_beta   90.00
_cell.angle_gamma   90.00
#
_symmetry.space_group_name_H-M   'P 1'
#
loop_
_entity.id
_entity.type
_entity.pdbx_description
1 polymer ?
#
loop_
_entity_poly.entity_id
_entity_poly.type
_entity_poly.pdbx_seq_one_letter_code
_entity_poly.pdbx_strand_id
1 'polypeptide(L)'
;MVVVHPTVDVAITKDEERGKLPKKGFFSKYFLAGQQMADPADQEVPPDADFVERFLITKRKYIAFLLPLIVMHMFWWFTAYRYDWFTLFSTRWQMPAIMLLGSTVAGMTAEGGGAVAFPFMTLCLQIDPVTARDFALMIQSFGMGCALFAVLYMRIQIEERSLLFGCLGSIPGMILGFAFVDELFDGPQKKMLFVSIWCSFAIALYLLNSQKKRITYSTIPDFKPWKAMVLVATGFVGGIFTSFAGSGVDICIFSINTLLFRVSEKTATPTTVVMMGLNSIIGMYCRAVWYANVSEITFEYLKVTIPVAVTMAPVGSFLGSHFHRQKSPTIPMIK
;
A
#
# COMPACT_ATOMS: atom_id res chain seq x y z
N MET A 1 -25.89 -36.81 45.14
CA MET A 1 -25.10 -37.99 44.71
C MET A 1 -24.76 -37.81 43.25
N VAL A 2 -23.58 -37.29 42.98
CA VAL A 2 -23.06 -37.07 41.62
C VAL A 2 -22.12 -38.23 41.33
N VAL A 3 -22.42 -38.98 40.28
CA VAL A 3 -21.69 -40.17 39.85
C VAL A 3 -20.39 -39.73 39.19
N VAL A 4 -19.27 -40.19 39.75
CA VAL A 4 -17.90 -40.01 39.28
C VAL A 4 -17.64 -41.03 38.16
N HIS A 5 -17.21 -40.56 36.99
CA HIS A 5 -16.59 -41.40 35.96
C HIS A 5 -15.05 -41.23 35.99
N PRO A 6 -14.28 -42.31 35.81
CA PRO A 6 -12.85 -42.32 36.08
C PRO A 6 -12.02 -41.70 34.95
N THR A 7 -10.99 -40.97 35.35
CA THR A 7 -9.90 -40.41 34.55
C THR A 7 -9.01 -41.52 34.00
N VAL A 8 -8.77 -41.50 32.68
CA VAL A 8 -7.72 -42.31 32.05
C VAL A 8 -6.42 -41.52 32.08
N ASP A 9 -5.51 -41.94 32.95
CA ASP A 9 -4.13 -41.49 32.98
C ASP A 9 -3.37 -42.03 31.76
N VAL A 10 -2.86 -41.15 30.91
CA VAL A 10 -1.88 -41.51 29.87
C VAL A 10 -0.55 -40.84 30.23
N ALA A 11 0.42 -41.69 30.48
CA ALA A 11 1.76 -41.38 30.95
C ALA A 11 2.53 -40.42 30.02
N ILE A 12 3.19 -39.46 30.64
CA ILE A 12 4.20 -38.59 30.04
C ILE A 12 5.48 -39.41 29.89
N THR A 13 5.79 -39.88 28.69
CA THR A 13 7.14 -40.34 28.34
C THR A 13 7.97 -39.15 27.88
N LYS A 14 8.95 -38.80 28.71
CA LYS A 14 10.13 -38.02 28.32
C LYS A 14 10.97 -38.89 27.39
N ASP A 15 11.20 -38.44 26.17
CA ASP A 15 12.43 -38.75 25.44
C ASP A 15 12.99 -37.48 24.81
N GLU A 16 14.20 -37.16 25.25
CA GLU A 16 15.07 -36.15 24.70
C GLU A 16 15.65 -36.66 23.38
N GLU A 17 15.33 -36.03 22.25
CA GLU A 17 16.32 -35.81 21.19
C GLU A 17 16.13 -34.43 20.57
N ARG A 18 17.00 -33.50 20.97
CA ARG A 18 17.16 -32.17 20.39
C ARG A 18 17.79 -32.30 19.00
N GLY A 19 17.01 -32.77 18.03
CA GLY A 19 17.38 -32.77 16.62
C GLY A 19 17.45 -31.34 16.08
N LYS A 20 18.65 -30.87 15.74
CA LYS A 20 18.89 -29.58 15.08
C LYS A 20 18.03 -29.49 13.81
N LEU A 21 17.01 -28.62 13.81
CA LEU A 21 16.23 -28.27 12.62
C LEU A 21 17.17 -27.94 11.45
N PRO A 22 17.03 -28.59 10.27
CA PRO A 22 17.93 -28.34 9.16
C PRO A 22 17.74 -26.89 8.68
N LYS A 23 18.80 -26.08 8.76
CA LYS A 23 18.81 -24.66 8.35
C LYS A 23 18.28 -24.42 6.92
N LYS A 24 18.35 -25.43 6.04
CA LYS A 24 17.75 -25.40 4.69
C LYS A 24 16.21 -25.29 4.70
N GLY A 25 15.53 -25.91 5.67
CA GLY A 25 14.08 -25.82 5.83
C GLY A 25 13.63 -24.44 6.30
N PHE A 26 14.44 -23.75 7.10
CA PHE A 26 14.18 -22.36 7.50
C PHE A 26 14.35 -21.42 6.31
N PHE A 27 15.48 -21.47 5.60
CA PHE A 27 15.71 -20.59 4.46
C PHE A 27 14.67 -20.78 3.35
N SER A 28 14.33 -22.02 2.99
CA SER A 28 13.28 -22.30 1.99
C SER A 28 11.88 -21.92 2.48
N LYS A 29 11.59 -22.02 3.79
CA LYS A 29 10.30 -21.65 4.36
C LYS A 29 10.15 -20.14 4.54
N TYR A 30 11.23 -19.37 4.63
CA TYR A 30 11.16 -17.91 4.83
C TYR A 30 11.43 -17.13 3.55
N PHE A 31 12.27 -17.64 2.63
CA PHE A 31 12.65 -16.92 1.41
C PHE A 31 11.93 -17.38 0.13
N LEU A 32 11.36 -18.59 0.06
CA LEU A 32 10.94 -19.19 -1.23
C LEU A 32 9.43 -19.32 -1.45
N ALA A 33 8.60 -19.23 -0.41
CA ALA A 33 7.15 -19.22 -0.60
C ALA A 33 6.63 -17.81 -0.32
N GLY A 34 6.42 -17.06 -1.40
CA GLY A 34 5.82 -15.73 -1.41
C GLY A 34 4.37 -15.75 -0.93
N GLN A 35 3.67 -14.63 -1.11
CA GLN A 35 2.21 -14.56 -0.88
C GLN A 35 1.55 -15.85 -1.41
N GLN A 36 0.61 -16.41 -0.64
CA GLN A 36 -0.45 -17.23 -1.24
C GLN A 36 -1.21 -16.31 -2.19
N MET A 37 -0.63 -16.15 -3.37
CA MET A 37 -1.37 -15.90 -4.57
C MET A 37 -2.35 -17.08 -4.69
N ALA A 38 -3.47 -16.91 -5.37
CA ALA A 38 -4.00 -18.07 -6.08
C ALA A 38 -2.78 -18.63 -6.83
N ASP A 39 -2.34 -19.85 -6.50
CA ASP A 39 -1.13 -20.38 -7.09
C ASP A 39 -1.33 -20.27 -8.61
N PRO A 40 -0.41 -19.68 -9.40
CA PRO A 40 -0.59 -19.64 -10.84
C PRO A 40 -0.71 -21.04 -11.47
N ALA A 41 -0.47 -22.10 -10.68
CA ALA A 41 -0.77 -23.50 -11.00
C ALA A 41 -2.25 -23.92 -10.75
N ASP A 42 -3.06 -23.15 -10.01
CA ASP A 42 -4.46 -23.46 -9.70
C ASP A 42 -5.44 -23.03 -10.81
N GLN A 43 -4.99 -22.24 -11.79
CA GLN A 43 -5.72 -22.09 -13.05
C GLN A 43 -5.22 -23.18 -13.99
N GLU A 44 -5.97 -24.28 -14.09
CA GLU A 44 -5.79 -25.26 -15.16
C GLU A 44 -5.73 -24.51 -16.49
N VAL A 45 -4.55 -24.48 -17.12
CA VAL A 45 -4.39 -23.91 -18.45
C VAL A 45 -5.32 -24.72 -19.36
N PRO A 46 -6.29 -24.08 -20.04
CA PRO A 46 -7.16 -24.81 -20.95
C PRO A 46 -6.32 -25.61 -21.94
N PRO A 47 -6.62 -26.89 -22.19
CA PRO A 47 -5.85 -27.70 -23.13
C PRO A 47 -5.83 -27.10 -24.55
N ASP A 48 -6.80 -26.23 -24.86
CA ASP A 48 -6.97 -25.55 -26.15
C ASP A 48 -6.41 -24.11 -26.16
N ALA A 49 -5.69 -23.69 -25.11
CA ALA A 49 -5.19 -22.33 -24.98
C ALA A 49 -4.04 -22.04 -25.97
N ASP A 50 -4.15 -20.91 -26.67
CA ASP A 50 -3.14 -20.46 -27.62
C ASP A 50 -1.80 -20.17 -26.91
N PHE A 51 -0.68 -20.16 -27.65
CA PHE A 51 0.65 -19.95 -27.08
C PHE A 51 0.73 -18.67 -26.23
N VAL A 52 0.06 -17.61 -26.69
CA VAL A 52 -0.03 -16.32 -25.99
C VAL A 52 -0.78 -16.46 -24.66
N GLU A 53 -1.91 -17.16 -24.66
CA GLU A 53 -2.73 -17.35 -23.46
C GLU A 53 -2.00 -18.20 -22.42
N ARG A 54 -1.32 -19.27 -22.87
CA ARG A 54 -0.45 -20.09 -22.03
C ARG A 54 0.71 -19.29 -21.44
N PHE A 55 1.32 -18.40 -22.22
CA PHE A 55 2.39 -17.52 -21.75
C PHE A 55 1.88 -16.50 -20.72
N LEU A 56 0.73 -15.87 -20.98
CA LEU A 56 0.09 -14.90 -20.09
C LEU A 56 -0.26 -15.52 -18.73
N ILE A 57 -0.76 -16.76 -18.70
CA ILE A 57 -1.09 -17.47 -17.47
C ILE A 57 0.20 -17.88 -16.72
N THR A 58 1.16 -18.49 -17.42
CA THR A 58 2.38 -19.03 -16.80
C THR A 58 3.30 -17.93 -16.25
N LYS A 59 3.33 -16.74 -16.89
CA LYS A 59 4.20 -15.62 -16.52
C LYS A 59 3.44 -14.44 -15.92
N ARG A 60 2.19 -14.64 -15.52
CA ARG A 60 1.27 -13.60 -15.02
C ARG A 60 1.89 -12.66 -13.98
N LYS A 61 2.64 -13.21 -13.02
CA LYS A 61 3.35 -12.42 -11.99
C LYS A 61 4.36 -11.46 -12.62
N TYR A 62 5.19 -11.93 -13.54
CA TYR A 62 6.20 -11.10 -14.18
C TYR A 62 5.55 -10.03 -15.07
N ILE A 63 4.48 -10.37 -15.78
CA ILE A 63 3.74 -9.43 -16.61
C ILE A 63 3.12 -8.32 -15.76
N ALA A 64 2.51 -8.67 -14.63
CA ALA A 64 1.90 -7.71 -13.70
C ALA A 64 2.87 -6.62 -13.23
N PHE A 65 4.14 -6.99 -13.00
CA PHE A 65 5.18 -6.05 -12.55
C PHE A 65 5.91 -5.36 -13.70
N LEU A 66 6.25 -6.08 -14.77
CA LEU A 66 7.05 -5.55 -15.87
C LEU A 66 6.24 -4.66 -16.81
N LEU A 67 4.97 -4.97 -17.07
CA LEU A 67 4.16 -4.18 -18.01
C LEU A 67 4.01 -2.72 -17.58
N PRO A 68 3.53 -2.38 -16.37
CA PRO A 68 3.41 -0.97 -15.97
C PRO A 68 4.76 -0.28 -15.89
N LEU A 69 5.83 -1.01 -15.50
CA LEU A 69 7.19 -0.48 -15.47
C LEU A 69 7.65 -0.09 -16.87
N ILE A 70 7.55 -1.00 -17.85
CA ILE A 70 7.98 -0.75 -19.23
C ILE A 70 7.18 0.40 -19.84
N VAL A 71 5.86 0.40 -19.67
CA VAL A 71 4.98 1.44 -20.23
C VAL A 71 5.35 2.82 -19.65
N MET A 72 5.49 2.93 -18.33
CA MET A 72 5.84 4.19 -17.68
C MET A 72 7.25 4.66 -18.02
N HIS A 73 8.24 3.76 -18.03
CA HIS A 73 9.60 4.09 -18.46
C HIS A 73 9.63 4.54 -19.91
N MET A 74 8.91 3.85 -20.80
CA MET A 74 8.84 4.20 -22.21
C MET A 74 8.31 5.63 -22.39
N PHE A 75 7.16 5.96 -21.79
CA PHE A 75 6.62 7.32 -21.82
C PHE A 75 7.57 8.34 -21.19
N TRP A 76 8.21 7.99 -20.07
CA TRP A 76 9.16 8.88 -19.40
C TRP A 76 10.41 9.15 -20.24
N TRP A 77 11.03 8.14 -20.86
CA TRP A 77 12.22 8.32 -21.69
C TRP A 77 11.93 9.15 -22.94
N PHE A 78 10.81 8.90 -23.61
CA PHE A 78 10.41 9.71 -24.77
C PHE A 78 10.18 11.18 -24.40
N THR A 79 9.51 11.44 -23.26
CA THR A 79 9.27 12.81 -22.80
C THR A 79 10.55 13.47 -22.28
N ALA A 80 11.37 12.77 -21.52
CA ALA A 80 12.65 13.25 -21.01
C ALA A 80 13.60 13.65 -22.14
N TYR A 81 13.66 12.87 -23.22
CA TYR A 81 14.44 13.20 -24.42
C TYR A 81 13.87 14.41 -25.16
N ARG A 82 12.55 14.48 -25.36
CA ARG A 82 11.89 15.57 -26.10
C ARG A 82 11.97 16.93 -25.41
N TYR A 83 11.96 16.95 -24.07
CA TYR A 83 11.91 18.16 -23.23
C TYR A 83 13.19 18.37 -22.41
N ASP A 84 14.25 17.61 -22.67
CA ASP A 84 15.55 17.70 -22.02
C ASP A 84 15.50 17.71 -20.47
N TRP A 85 14.77 16.75 -19.90
CA TRP A 85 14.65 16.64 -18.44
C TRP A 85 15.96 16.24 -17.75
N PHE A 86 16.97 15.82 -18.50
CA PHE A 86 18.28 15.42 -17.98
C PHE A 86 19.00 16.56 -17.27
N THR A 87 18.80 17.79 -17.74
CA THR A 87 19.35 18.99 -17.10
C THR A 87 18.85 19.18 -15.67
N LEU A 88 17.61 18.79 -15.36
CA LEU A 88 17.04 18.90 -14.02
C LEU A 88 17.75 18.00 -12.99
N PHE A 89 18.40 16.91 -13.42
CA PHE A 89 19.15 16.07 -12.49
C PHE A 89 20.37 16.79 -11.89
N SER A 90 20.90 17.83 -12.54
CA SER A 90 22.01 18.61 -11.98
C SER A 90 21.62 19.37 -10.70
N THR A 91 20.37 19.84 -10.62
CA THR A 91 19.88 20.68 -9.53
C THR A 91 18.95 19.94 -8.56
N ARG A 92 18.22 18.93 -9.05
CA ARG A 92 17.12 18.26 -8.34
C ARG A 92 17.38 16.79 -7.99
N TRP A 93 18.63 16.32 -8.04
CA TRP A 93 19.00 14.91 -7.78
C TRP A 93 18.63 14.40 -6.37
N GLN A 94 18.44 15.30 -5.40
CA GLN A 94 18.17 14.94 -4.01
C GLN A 94 16.85 14.16 -3.87
N MET A 95 15.84 14.52 -4.68
CA MET A 95 14.53 13.88 -4.64
C MET A 95 14.50 12.45 -5.18
N PRO A 96 15.03 12.12 -6.38
CA PRO A 96 15.13 10.73 -6.82
C PRO A 96 15.99 9.90 -5.87
N ALA A 97 17.03 10.47 -5.26
CA ALA A 97 17.85 9.77 -4.28
C ALA A 97 17.06 9.35 -3.03
N ILE A 98 16.34 10.28 -2.38
CA ILE A 98 15.52 9.93 -1.21
C ILE A 98 14.34 9.02 -1.59
N MET A 99 13.80 9.18 -2.80
CA MET A 99 12.68 8.38 -3.28
C MET A 99 13.06 6.95 -3.63
N LEU A 100 14.35 6.63 -3.78
CA LEU A 100 14.79 5.23 -3.77
C LEU A 100 14.41 4.56 -2.45
N LEU A 101 14.62 5.24 -1.31
CA LEU A 101 14.17 4.77 0.00
C LEU A 101 12.65 4.88 0.13
N GLY A 102 12.08 6.04 -0.21
CA GLY A 102 10.64 6.30 -0.08
C GLY A 102 9.77 5.31 -0.85
N SER A 103 10.11 5.02 -2.10
CA SER A 103 9.37 4.07 -2.92
C SER A 103 9.64 2.62 -2.53
N THR A 104 10.82 2.29 -2.00
CA THR A 104 11.07 0.96 -1.44
C THR A 104 10.20 0.72 -0.21
N VAL A 105 10.15 1.68 0.71
CA VAL A 105 9.27 1.62 1.89
C VAL A 105 7.81 1.51 1.46
N ALA A 106 7.39 2.35 0.51
CA ALA A 106 6.03 2.32 -0.02
C ALA A 106 5.64 0.99 -0.67
N GLY A 107 6.59 0.31 -1.32
CA GLY A 107 6.34 -1.01 -1.88
C GLY A 107 6.17 -2.08 -0.79
N MET A 108 6.85 -1.94 0.35
CA MET A 108 6.82 -2.92 1.44
C MET A 108 5.61 -2.76 2.37
N THR A 109 5.01 -1.58 2.44
CA THR A 109 3.97 -1.25 3.43
C THR A 109 2.68 -0.77 2.76
N ALA A 110 1.64 -0.52 3.55
CA ALA A 110 0.43 0.16 3.11
C ALA A 110 0.59 1.68 3.03
N GLU A 111 1.78 2.22 3.33
CA GLU A 111 2.04 3.66 3.35
C GLU A 111 2.54 4.14 1.99
N GLY A 112 2.15 5.35 1.60
CA GLY A 112 2.70 6.04 0.44
C GLY A 112 4.18 6.41 0.57
N GLY A 113 4.86 6.56 -0.57
CA GLY A 113 6.22 7.14 -0.62
C GLY A 113 6.28 8.59 -0.08
N GLY A 114 5.10 9.24 -0.01
CA GLY A 114 4.88 10.49 0.69
C GLY A 114 5.34 10.48 2.16
N ALA A 115 5.28 9.33 2.83
CA ALA A 115 5.74 9.14 4.21
C ALA A 115 7.21 9.57 4.41
N VAL A 116 8.05 9.32 3.40
CA VAL A 116 9.48 9.67 3.41
C VAL A 116 9.73 10.99 2.68
N ALA A 117 9.02 11.23 1.57
CA ALA A 117 9.21 12.43 0.77
C ALA A 117 8.85 13.72 1.53
N PHE A 118 7.71 13.74 2.22
CA PHE A 118 7.21 14.91 2.91
C PHE A 118 8.16 15.43 4.01
N PRO A 119 8.63 14.62 4.98
CA PRO A 119 9.57 15.09 5.99
C PRO A 119 10.92 15.50 5.36
N PHE A 120 11.39 14.80 4.33
CA PHE A 120 12.63 15.18 3.64
C PHE A 120 12.51 16.55 2.96
N MET A 121 11.43 16.79 2.22
CA MET A 121 11.20 18.08 1.57
C MET A 121 11.04 19.21 2.60
N THR A 122 10.28 18.97 3.66
CA THR A 122 9.93 20.02 4.63
C THR A 122 10.97 20.28 5.71
N LEU A 123 11.83 19.31 6.06
CA LEU A 123 12.85 19.43 7.11
C LEU A 123 14.27 19.48 6.54
N CYS A 124 14.59 18.68 5.51
CA CYS A 124 15.94 18.68 4.94
C CYS A 124 16.09 19.77 3.88
N LEU A 125 15.16 19.84 2.93
CA LEU A 125 15.20 20.82 1.85
C LEU A 125 14.54 22.17 2.20
N GLN A 126 13.89 22.26 3.36
CA GLN A 126 13.17 23.46 3.83
C GLN A 126 12.15 24.01 2.82
N ILE A 127 11.55 23.10 2.04
CA ILE A 127 10.48 23.40 1.10
C ILE A 127 9.16 23.57 1.86
N ASP A 128 8.27 24.39 1.32
CA ASP A 128 6.97 24.61 1.91
C ASP A 128 6.12 23.31 1.95
N PRO A 129 5.29 23.13 2.99
CA PRO A 129 4.45 21.93 3.15
C PRO A 129 3.44 21.71 2.03
N VAL A 130 3.01 22.77 1.34
CA VAL A 130 1.99 22.71 0.29
C VAL A 130 2.59 22.04 -0.95
N THR A 131 3.79 22.46 -1.35
CA THR A 131 4.60 21.83 -2.39
C THR A 131 4.95 20.38 -2.03
N ALA A 132 5.37 20.13 -0.78
CA ALA A 132 5.70 18.77 -0.33
C ALA A 132 4.49 17.83 -0.37
N ARG A 133 3.31 18.33 0.03
CA ARG A 133 2.04 17.62 -0.07
C ARG A 133 1.69 17.32 -1.53
N ASP A 134 1.74 18.32 -2.41
CA ASP A 134 1.41 18.12 -3.83
C ASP A 134 2.32 17.07 -4.46
N PHE A 135 3.62 17.14 -4.17
CA PHE A 135 4.56 16.12 -4.59
C PHE A 135 4.17 14.73 -4.06
N ALA A 136 3.90 14.61 -2.75
CA ALA A 136 3.53 13.36 -2.11
C ALA A 136 2.24 12.74 -2.67
N LEU A 137 1.25 13.57 -3.01
CA LEU A 137 0.02 13.13 -3.66
C LEU A 137 0.27 12.68 -5.10
N MET A 138 0.99 13.49 -5.88
CA MET A 138 1.18 13.29 -7.30
C MET A 138 2.08 12.09 -7.60
N ILE A 139 3.14 11.87 -6.83
CA ILE A 139 4.05 10.74 -7.04
C ILE A 139 3.35 9.39 -6.84
N GLN A 140 2.33 9.34 -5.99
CA GLN A 140 1.53 8.13 -5.75
C GLN A 140 0.67 7.74 -6.94
N SER A 141 0.25 8.70 -7.77
CA SER A 141 -0.48 8.41 -9.01
C SER A 141 0.34 7.52 -9.96
N PHE A 142 1.67 7.64 -9.93
CA PHE A 142 2.57 6.79 -10.69
C PHE A 142 2.92 5.51 -9.92
N GLY A 143 3.44 5.64 -8.69
CA GLY A 143 3.90 4.49 -7.90
C GLY A 143 2.77 3.53 -7.52
N MET A 144 1.77 4.03 -6.78
CA MET A 144 0.60 3.24 -6.39
C MET A 144 -0.34 2.98 -7.58
N GLY A 145 -0.35 3.82 -8.61
CA GLY A 145 -1.06 3.52 -9.86
C GLY A 145 -0.50 2.28 -10.60
N CYS A 146 0.82 2.10 -10.61
CA CYS A 146 1.42 0.87 -11.11
C CYS A 146 1.07 -0.35 -10.24
N ALA A 147 1.07 -0.17 -8.92
CA ALA A 147 0.69 -1.23 -7.99
C ALA A 147 -0.79 -1.61 -8.09
N LEU A 148 -1.68 -0.62 -8.28
CA LEU A 148 -3.10 -0.80 -8.59
C LEU A 148 -3.28 -1.74 -9.79
N PHE A 149 -2.60 -1.46 -10.90
CA PHE A 149 -2.63 -2.33 -12.08
C PHE A 149 -2.20 -3.76 -11.74
N ALA A 150 -1.08 -3.90 -11.02
CA ALA A 150 -0.55 -5.21 -10.64
C ALA A 150 -1.53 -6.00 -9.74
N VAL A 151 -2.17 -5.34 -8.76
CA VAL A 151 -3.17 -5.92 -7.86
C VAL A 151 -4.39 -6.42 -8.64
N LEU A 152 -4.93 -5.60 -9.54
CA LEU A 152 -6.09 -5.96 -10.38
C LEU A 152 -5.74 -7.08 -11.37
N TYR A 153 -4.61 -6.97 -12.05
CA TYR A 153 -4.17 -7.96 -13.04
C TYR A 153 -3.86 -9.32 -12.42
N MET A 154 -3.23 -9.35 -11.24
CA MET A 154 -2.99 -10.60 -10.50
C MET A 154 -4.23 -11.13 -9.77
N ARG A 155 -5.33 -10.36 -9.70
CA ARG A 155 -6.51 -10.66 -8.87
C ARG A 155 -6.11 -10.99 -7.43
N ILE A 156 -5.22 -10.18 -6.86
CA ILE A 156 -4.86 -10.29 -5.44
C ILE A 156 -6.15 -10.06 -4.64
N GLN A 157 -6.33 -10.82 -3.56
CA GLN A 157 -7.48 -10.64 -2.69
C GLN A 157 -7.51 -9.22 -2.13
N ILE A 158 -8.63 -8.54 -2.37
CA ILE A 158 -8.95 -7.21 -1.86
C ILE A 158 -10.32 -7.24 -1.18
N GLU A 159 -10.55 -6.32 -0.27
CA GLU A 159 -11.85 -6.14 0.37
C GLU A 159 -12.65 -5.11 -0.42
N GLU A 160 -13.41 -5.60 -1.40
CA GLU A 160 -14.13 -4.76 -2.38
C GLU A 160 -15.12 -3.79 -1.73
N ARG A 161 -15.73 -4.17 -0.61
CA ARG A 161 -16.71 -3.33 0.09
C ARG A 161 -16.03 -2.12 0.71
N SER A 162 -14.89 -2.33 1.36
CA SER A 162 -14.04 -1.28 1.90
C SER A 162 -13.49 -0.42 0.79
N LEU A 163 -13.10 -0.99 -0.35
CA LEU A 163 -12.68 -0.22 -1.51
C LEU A 163 -13.81 0.71 -1.97
N LEU A 164 -15.00 0.16 -2.22
CA LEU A 164 -16.16 0.91 -2.70
C LEU A 164 -16.60 1.99 -1.71
N PHE A 165 -16.93 1.62 -0.48
CA PHE A 165 -17.41 2.57 0.53
C PHE A 165 -16.33 3.56 0.97
N GLY A 166 -15.06 3.14 1.02
CA GLY A 166 -13.95 4.04 1.29
C GLY A 166 -13.71 5.05 0.17
N CYS A 167 -13.81 4.65 -1.11
CA CYS A 167 -13.75 5.56 -2.27
C CYS A 167 -14.92 6.54 -2.27
N LEU A 168 -16.14 6.07 -1.97
CA LEU A 168 -17.34 6.91 -1.87
C LEU A 168 -17.19 8.03 -0.82
N GLY A 169 -16.48 7.77 0.28
CA GLY A 169 -16.16 8.80 1.28
C GLY A 169 -14.94 9.65 0.91
N SER A 170 -13.86 9.02 0.45
CA SER A 170 -12.55 9.69 0.32
C SER A 170 -12.46 10.70 -0.80
N ILE A 171 -13.11 10.44 -1.94
CA ILE A 171 -13.13 11.39 -3.05
C ILE A 171 -13.80 12.72 -2.63
N PRO A 172 -15.05 12.73 -2.10
CA PRO A 172 -15.66 13.99 -1.64
C PRO A 172 -14.91 14.59 -0.45
N GLY A 173 -14.39 13.77 0.47
CA GLY A 173 -13.57 14.25 1.58
C GLY A 173 -12.31 14.98 1.13
N MET A 174 -11.61 14.45 0.12
CA MET A 174 -10.41 15.06 -0.45
C MET A 174 -10.75 16.35 -1.20
N ILE A 175 -11.81 16.38 -2.00
CA ILE A 175 -12.23 17.58 -2.74
C ILE A 175 -12.63 18.69 -1.76
N LEU A 176 -13.43 18.39 -0.75
CA LEU A 176 -13.78 19.36 0.30
C LEU A 176 -12.57 19.76 1.13
N GLY A 177 -11.66 18.82 1.36
CA GLY A 177 -10.39 19.07 2.02
C GLY A 177 -9.55 20.10 1.28
N PHE A 178 -9.42 19.99 -0.04
CA PHE A 178 -8.73 20.99 -0.86
C PHE A 178 -9.47 22.33 -0.89
N ALA A 179 -10.80 22.32 -0.95
CA ALA A 179 -11.60 23.53 -1.07
C ALA A 179 -11.67 24.37 0.21
N PHE A 180 -11.71 23.74 1.38
CA PHE A 180 -12.01 24.44 2.64
C PHE A 180 -10.99 24.19 3.76
N VAL A 181 -10.40 23.00 3.80
CA VAL A 181 -9.57 22.59 4.96
C VAL A 181 -8.10 22.96 4.75
N ASP A 182 -7.60 22.89 3.52
CA ASP A 182 -6.19 23.17 3.22
C ASP A 182 -5.80 24.62 3.50
N GLU A 183 -6.71 25.59 3.25
CA GLU A 183 -6.47 27.01 3.52
C GLU A 183 -6.60 27.38 5.01
N LEU A 184 -7.23 26.52 5.81
CA LEU A 184 -7.43 26.77 7.24
C LEU A 184 -6.16 26.55 8.07
N PHE A 185 -5.17 25.83 7.53
CA PHE A 185 -3.96 25.46 8.25
C PHE A 185 -2.73 26.21 7.75
N ASP A 186 -1.95 26.73 8.70
CA ASP A 186 -0.63 27.28 8.41
C ASP A 186 0.39 26.19 8.10
N GLY A 187 1.48 26.53 7.42
CA GLY A 187 2.56 25.60 7.09
C GLY A 187 3.04 24.76 8.30
N PRO A 188 3.39 25.36 9.45
CA PRO A 188 3.79 24.60 10.64
C PRO A 188 2.72 23.63 11.14
N GLN A 189 1.43 24.02 11.10
CA GLN A 189 0.32 23.17 11.49
C GLN A 189 0.19 21.97 10.56
N LYS A 190 0.34 22.15 9.24
CA LYS A 190 0.38 21.03 8.27
C LYS A 190 1.51 20.05 8.57
N LYS A 191 2.71 20.54 8.91
CA LYS A 191 3.84 19.68 9.33
C LYS A 191 3.51 18.91 10.61
N MET A 192 2.94 19.56 11.62
CA MET A 192 2.57 18.91 12.88
C MET A 192 1.47 17.86 12.71
N LEU A 193 0.44 18.16 11.90
CA LEU A 193 -0.65 17.23 11.60
C LEU A 193 -0.13 16.00 10.86
N PHE A 194 0.73 16.19 9.84
CA PHE A 194 1.39 15.10 9.13
C PHE A 194 2.12 14.17 10.11
N VAL A 195 3.01 14.72 10.93
CA VAL A 195 3.79 13.92 11.89
C VAL A 195 2.87 13.24 12.91
N SER A 196 1.82 13.91 13.39
CA SER A 196 0.88 13.34 14.35
C SER A 196 0.10 12.15 13.77
N ILE A 197 -0.38 12.25 12.53
CA ILE A 197 -1.11 11.16 11.86
C ILE A 197 -0.20 9.95 11.67
N TRP A 198 1.04 10.16 11.20
CA TRP A 198 1.99 9.07 10.99
C TRP A 198 2.44 8.43 12.30
N CYS A 199 2.70 9.23 13.34
CA CYS A 199 3.00 8.70 14.67
C CYS A 199 1.83 7.87 15.23
N SER A 200 0.60 8.37 15.10
CA SER A 200 -0.61 7.64 15.51
C SER A 200 -0.73 6.31 14.75
N PHE A 201 -0.50 6.33 13.45
CA PHE A 201 -0.51 5.13 12.63
C PHE A 201 0.59 4.12 13.01
N ALA A 202 1.81 4.59 13.24
CA ALA A 202 2.92 3.76 13.68
C ALA A 202 2.63 3.09 15.04
N ILE A 203 2.03 3.83 15.99
CA ILE A 203 1.57 3.29 17.27
C ILE A 203 0.48 2.24 17.03
N ALA A 204 -0.48 2.52 16.17
CA ALA A 204 -1.57 1.60 15.84
C ALA A 204 -1.06 0.29 15.23
N LEU A 205 -0.09 0.37 14.31
CA LEU A 205 0.62 -0.79 13.74
C LEU A 205 1.44 -1.54 14.80
N TYR A 206 2.11 -0.83 15.70
CA TYR A 206 2.88 -1.44 16.78
C TYR A 206 1.97 -2.23 17.74
N LEU A 207 0.83 -1.64 18.12
CA LEU A 207 -0.18 -2.32 18.96
C LEU A 207 -0.77 -3.54 18.24
N LEU A 208 -1.04 -3.42 16.94
CA LEU A 208 -1.54 -4.53 16.11
C LEU A 208 -0.52 -5.69 16.08
N ASN A 209 0.75 -5.39 15.81
CA ASN A 209 1.83 -6.37 15.74
C ASN A 209 2.18 -7.00 17.09
N SER A 210 1.90 -6.31 18.20
CA SER A 210 2.10 -6.83 19.55
C SER A 210 1.09 -7.94 19.90
N GLN A 211 -0.09 -7.95 19.27
CA GLN A 211 -1.18 -8.89 19.54
C GLN A 211 -1.12 -10.15 18.66
N LYS A 212 -0.05 -10.94 18.79
CA LYS A 212 0.30 -12.07 17.90
C LYS A 212 -0.71 -13.24 17.81
N LYS A 213 -1.71 -13.32 18.70
CA LYS A 213 -2.72 -14.41 18.74
C LYS A 213 -4.10 -14.02 18.15
N ARG A 214 -4.19 -12.89 17.45
CA ARG A 214 -5.46 -12.37 16.95
C ARG A 214 -5.98 -13.19 15.76
N ILE A 215 -7.22 -13.66 15.85
CA ILE A 215 -7.95 -14.23 14.72
C ILE A 215 -8.18 -13.12 13.69
N THR A 216 -7.75 -13.36 12.45
CA THR A 216 -7.89 -12.40 11.34
C THR A 216 -8.73 -13.01 10.22
N TYR A 217 -9.49 -12.16 9.54
CA TYR A 217 -10.38 -12.54 8.44
C TYR A 217 -9.83 -12.05 7.10
N SER A 218 -10.13 -12.77 6.01
CA SER A 218 -9.83 -12.29 4.65
C SER A 218 -10.79 -11.18 4.22
N THR A 219 -12.07 -11.29 4.58
CA THR A 219 -13.12 -10.31 4.27
C THR A 219 -13.77 -9.79 5.54
N ILE A 220 -14.45 -8.64 5.48
CA ILE A 220 -15.18 -8.11 6.63
C ILE A 220 -16.30 -9.11 7.02
N PRO A 221 -16.26 -9.71 8.23
CA PRO A 221 -17.29 -10.64 8.67
C PRO A 221 -18.60 -9.90 8.91
N ASP A 222 -19.76 -10.53 8.72
CA ASP A 222 -21.11 -9.99 8.98
C ASP A 222 -21.28 -8.52 8.56
N PHE A 223 -21.30 -8.29 7.25
CA PHE A 223 -21.38 -6.94 6.71
C PHE A 223 -22.77 -6.32 6.94
N LYS A 224 -22.84 -5.43 7.93
CA LYS A 224 -24.05 -4.68 8.30
C LYS A 224 -23.93 -3.23 7.80
N PRO A 225 -25.05 -2.52 7.57
CA PRO A 225 -25.02 -1.13 7.08
C PRO A 225 -24.20 -0.16 7.93
N TRP A 226 -24.13 -0.38 9.26
CA TRP A 226 -23.28 0.45 10.13
C TRP A 226 -21.79 0.35 9.76
N LYS A 227 -21.32 -0.82 9.30
CA LYS A 227 -19.92 -1.02 8.87
C LYS A 227 -19.66 -0.24 7.58
N ALA A 228 -20.62 -0.23 6.66
CA ALA A 228 -20.56 0.60 5.46
C ALA A 228 -20.48 2.09 5.81
N MET A 229 -21.31 2.56 6.73
CA MET A 229 -21.29 3.95 7.21
C MET A 229 -19.95 4.32 7.84
N VAL A 230 -19.36 3.43 8.65
CA VAL A 230 -18.02 3.63 9.23
C VAL A 230 -16.95 3.71 8.14
N LEU A 231 -17.02 2.87 7.10
CA LEU A 231 -16.08 2.92 5.97
C LEU A 231 -16.20 4.22 5.18
N VAL A 232 -17.43 4.68 4.91
CA VAL A 232 -17.66 5.97 4.22
C VAL A 232 -17.14 7.13 5.08
N ALA A 233 -17.49 7.18 6.37
CA ALA A 233 -17.04 8.25 7.27
C ALA A 233 -15.51 8.25 7.43
N THR A 234 -14.90 7.07 7.57
CA THR A 234 -13.45 6.93 7.64
C THR A 234 -12.78 7.34 6.34
N GLY A 235 -13.35 6.92 5.20
CA GLY A 235 -12.89 7.33 3.89
C GLY A 235 -12.92 8.85 3.75
N PHE A 236 -14.01 9.49 4.16
CA PHE A 236 -14.18 10.94 4.15
C PHE A 236 -13.11 11.66 4.97
N VAL A 237 -12.90 11.25 6.22
CA VAL A 237 -11.83 11.82 7.08
C VAL A 237 -10.45 11.58 6.47
N GLY A 238 -10.19 10.37 5.97
CA GLY A 238 -8.94 10.04 5.29
C GLY A 238 -8.71 10.83 4.00
N GLY A 239 -9.79 11.17 3.28
CA GLY A 239 -9.77 12.07 2.14
C GLY A 239 -9.34 13.47 2.53
N ILE A 240 -9.91 14.02 3.61
CA ILE A 240 -9.48 15.30 4.18
C ILE A 240 -8.01 15.25 4.59
N PHE A 241 -7.56 14.16 5.22
CA PHE A 241 -6.13 14.02 5.56
C PHE A 241 -5.25 14.02 4.32
N THR A 242 -5.69 13.33 3.26
CA THR A 242 -4.99 13.32 1.98
C THR A 242 -4.85 14.73 1.39
N SER A 243 -5.80 15.64 1.64
CA SER A 243 -5.77 16.99 1.06
C SER A 243 -4.72 17.92 1.65
N PHE A 244 -4.25 17.70 2.88
CA PHE A 244 -3.18 18.51 3.49
C PHE A 244 -1.87 17.74 3.70
N ALA A 245 -1.92 16.41 3.82
CA ALA A 245 -0.74 15.56 4.03
C ALA A 245 -0.24 14.86 2.74
N GLY A 246 -1.07 14.79 1.68
CA GLY A 246 -0.73 14.12 0.43
C GLY A 246 -0.89 12.59 0.46
N SER A 247 -1.13 12.01 1.63
CA SER A 247 -1.59 10.63 1.89
C SER A 247 -2.44 10.63 3.17
N GLY A 248 -3.31 9.66 3.35
CA GLY A 248 -4.13 9.60 4.56
C GLY A 248 -5.30 8.65 4.46
N VAL A 249 -5.92 8.51 3.29
CA VAL A 249 -7.02 7.56 3.08
C VAL A 249 -6.55 6.11 3.27
N ASP A 250 -5.36 5.79 2.75
CA ASP A 250 -4.67 4.53 2.96
C ASP A 250 -4.51 4.21 4.45
N ILE A 251 -3.97 5.16 5.22
CA ILE A 251 -3.72 5.05 6.66
C ILE A 251 -5.03 4.82 7.43
N CYS A 252 -6.04 5.66 7.19
CA CYS A 252 -7.31 5.60 7.92
C CYS A 252 -8.07 4.31 7.63
N ILE A 253 -8.21 3.94 6.36
CA ILE A 253 -8.94 2.72 5.96
C ILE A 253 -8.16 1.47 6.34
N PHE A 254 -6.83 1.47 6.22
CA PHE A 254 -6.01 0.37 6.70
C PHE A 254 -6.22 0.16 8.20
N SER A 255 -6.20 1.25 8.98
CA SER A 255 -6.39 1.21 10.43
C SER A 255 -7.76 0.65 10.80
N ILE A 256 -8.84 1.10 10.16
CA ILE A 256 -10.19 0.59 10.45
C ILE A 256 -10.36 -0.88 10.01
N ASN A 257 -9.88 -1.24 8.82
CA ASN A 257 -9.96 -2.62 8.35
C ASN A 257 -9.20 -3.58 9.25
N THR A 258 -7.97 -3.22 9.61
CA THR A 258 -7.13 -4.08 10.43
C THR A 258 -7.55 -4.06 11.89
N LEU A 259 -7.82 -2.91 12.52
CA LEU A 259 -8.09 -2.82 13.97
C LEU A 259 -9.56 -3.06 14.33
N LEU A 260 -10.51 -2.48 13.60
CA LEU A 260 -11.93 -2.59 13.91
C LEU A 260 -12.54 -3.87 13.32
N PHE A 261 -12.36 -4.09 12.01
CA PHE A 261 -12.96 -5.25 11.33
C PHE A 261 -12.10 -6.51 11.38
N ARG A 262 -10.89 -6.42 11.93
CA ARG A 262 -9.95 -7.55 12.07
C ARG A 262 -9.61 -8.23 10.74
N VAL A 263 -9.66 -7.47 9.65
CA VAL A 263 -9.20 -7.93 8.34
C VAL A 263 -7.69 -8.10 8.39
N SER A 264 -7.18 -9.16 7.76
CA SER A 264 -5.75 -9.45 7.70
C SER A 264 -5.00 -8.36 6.94
N GLU A 265 -3.79 -8.01 7.39
CA GLU A 265 -2.92 -7.06 6.69
C GLU A 265 -2.66 -7.46 5.23
N LYS A 266 -2.60 -8.77 4.97
CA LYS A 266 -2.43 -9.33 3.62
C LYS A 266 -3.53 -8.92 2.65
N THR A 267 -4.75 -8.69 3.14
CA THR A 267 -5.89 -8.21 2.32
C THR A 267 -6.07 -6.69 2.46
N ALA A 268 -5.82 -6.13 3.64
CA ALA A 268 -5.97 -4.70 3.89
C ALA A 268 -4.96 -3.85 3.10
N THR A 269 -3.68 -4.25 3.04
CA THR A 269 -2.62 -3.54 2.28
C THR A 269 -2.95 -3.38 0.79
N PRO A 270 -3.23 -4.45 0.02
CA PRO A 270 -3.57 -4.27 -1.39
C PRO A 270 -4.87 -3.46 -1.57
N THR A 271 -5.84 -3.60 -0.66
CA THR A 271 -7.09 -2.80 -0.72
C THR A 271 -6.81 -1.30 -0.60
N THR A 272 -5.95 -0.88 0.34
CA THR A 272 -5.63 0.53 0.57
C THR A 272 -4.69 1.10 -0.49
N VAL A 273 -3.79 0.28 -1.03
CA VAL A 273 -2.94 0.67 -2.18
C VAL A 273 -3.79 0.97 -3.42
N VAL A 274 -4.77 0.11 -3.73
CA VAL A 274 -5.74 0.34 -4.82
C VAL A 274 -6.51 1.64 -4.57
N MET A 275 -7.03 1.82 -3.35
CA MET A 275 -7.80 3.01 -2.98
C MET A 275 -6.99 4.29 -3.10
N MET A 276 -5.75 4.31 -2.59
CA MET A 276 -4.88 5.48 -2.66
C MET A 276 -4.34 5.72 -4.07
N GLY A 277 -4.12 4.67 -4.87
CA GLY A 277 -3.86 4.80 -6.30
C GLY A 277 -4.98 5.54 -7.03
N LEU A 278 -6.23 5.15 -6.80
CA LEU A 278 -7.40 5.84 -7.38
C LEU A 278 -7.55 7.27 -6.85
N ASN A 279 -7.41 7.45 -5.54
CA ASN A 279 -7.57 8.77 -4.91
C ASN A 279 -6.49 9.76 -5.35
N SER A 280 -5.24 9.29 -5.51
CA SER A 280 -4.13 10.13 -5.98
C SER A 280 -4.28 10.54 -7.44
N ILE A 281 -4.78 9.66 -8.33
CA ILE A 281 -5.06 10.02 -9.73
C ILE A 281 -6.09 11.16 -9.80
N ILE A 282 -7.18 11.04 -9.04
CA ILE A 282 -8.20 12.10 -8.94
C ILE A 282 -7.61 13.37 -8.30
N GLY A 283 -6.83 13.21 -7.23
CA GLY A 283 -6.16 14.31 -6.53
C GLY A 283 -5.17 15.07 -7.42
N MET A 284 -4.40 14.36 -8.24
CA MET A 284 -3.52 14.95 -9.26
C MET A 284 -4.33 15.75 -10.27
N TYR A 285 -5.44 15.21 -10.79
CA TYR A 285 -6.30 15.94 -11.71
C TYR A 285 -6.88 17.19 -11.06
N CYS A 286 -7.40 17.09 -9.83
CA CYS A 286 -7.91 18.23 -9.09
C CYS A 286 -6.83 19.31 -8.89
N ARG A 287 -5.63 18.94 -8.42
CA ARG A 287 -4.56 19.92 -8.13
C ARG A 287 -3.94 20.51 -9.39
N ALA A 288 -3.60 19.66 -10.36
CA ALA A 288 -2.85 20.07 -11.56
C ALA A 288 -3.74 20.73 -12.62
N VAL A 289 -5.00 20.28 -12.78
CA VAL A 289 -5.90 20.77 -13.83
C VAL A 289 -6.98 21.69 -13.28
N TRP A 290 -7.68 21.30 -12.22
CA TRP A 290 -8.84 22.06 -11.73
C TRP A 290 -8.44 23.33 -10.96
N TYR A 291 -7.58 23.19 -9.95
CA TYR A 291 -7.07 24.31 -9.18
C TYR A 291 -5.87 24.99 -9.84
N ALA A 292 -5.15 24.27 -10.72
CA ALA A 292 -3.96 24.72 -11.44
C ALA A 292 -2.92 25.45 -10.55
N ASN A 293 -2.85 25.08 -9.27
CA ASN A 293 -2.06 25.78 -8.25
C ASN A 293 -0.94 24.88 -7.71
N VAL A 294 -0.31 24.12 -8.59
CA VAL A 294 0.84 23.27 -8.26
C VAL A 294 2.10 24.04 -8.60
N SER A 295 3.00 24.17 -7.62
CA SER A 295 4.28 24.84 -7.79
C SER A 295 5.12 24.18 -8.90
N GLU A 296 5.86 24.99 -9.66
CA GLU A 296 6.76 24.49 -10.70
C GLU A 296 7.80 23.53 -10.12
N ILE A 297 8.29 23.80 -8.92
CA ILE A 297 9.27 22.94 -8.24
C ILE A 297 8.72 21.54 -7.97
N THR A 298 7.40 21.41 -7.73
CA THR A 298 6.73 20.12 -7.58
C THR A 298 6.82 19.33 -8.88
N PHE A 299 6.54 19.97 -10.02
CA PHE A 299 6.65 19.32 -11.32
C PHE A 299 8.09 18.97 -11.67
N GLU A 300 9.06 19.83 -11.38
CA GLU A 300 10.49 19.55 -11.54
C GLU A 300 10.90 18.29 -10.77
N TYR A 301 10.55 18.22 -9.48
CA TYR A 301 10.85 17.05 -8.66
C TYR A 301 10.09 15.81 -9.11
N LEU A 302 8.84 15.94 -9.55
CA LEU A 302 8.06 14.82 -10.07
C LEU A 302 8.73 14.23 -11.32
N LYS A 303 9.12 15.06 -12.29
CA LYS A 303 9.79 14.65 -13.53
C LYS A 303 11.01 13.79 -13.24
N VAL A 304 11.89 14.19 -12.33
CA VAL A 304 13.11 13.43 -12.01
C VAL A 304 12.84 12.17 -11.17
N THR A 305 11.72 12.12 -10.44
CA THR A 305 11.41 11.04 -9.49
C THR A 305 10.62 9.89 -10.10
N ILE A 306 9.73 10.15 -11.07
CA ILE A 306 8.87 9.13 -11.70
C ILE A 306 9.61 7.81 -12.02
N PRO A 307 10.77 7.78 -12.70
CA PRO A 307 11.43 6.53 -13.06
C PRO A 307 11.90 5.75 -11.83
N VAL A 308 12.34 6.44 -10.77
CA VAL A 308 12.73 5.82 -9.51
C VAL A 308 11.49 5.23 -8.83
N ALA A 309 10.41 5.99 -8.74
CA ALA A 309 9.22 5.56 -8.01
C ALA A 309 8.55 4.34 -8.65
N VAL A 310 8.43 4.33 -9.98
CA VAL A 310 7.85 3.22 -10.74
C VAL A 310 8.72 1.95 -10.66
N THR A 311 10.04 2.09 -10.56
CA THR A 311 10.95 0.94 -10.45
C THR A 311 10.99 0.39 -9.03
N MET A 312 11.11 1.27 -8.04
CA MET A 312 11.38 0.88 -6.65
C MET A 312 10.12 0.43 -5.91
N ALA A 313 8.92 0.86 -6.32
CA ALA A 313 7.68 0.37 -5.71
C ALA A 313 7.46 -1.15 -5.94
N PRO A 314 7.59 -1.70 -7.16
CA PRO A 314 7.61 -3.15 -7.40
C PRO A 314 8.72 -3.88 -6.62
N VAL A 315 9.93 -3.32 -6.59
CA VAL A 315 11.06 -3.91 -5.88
C VAL A 315 10.79 -3.96 -4.37
N GLY A 316 10.24 -2.89 -3.80
CA GLY A 316 9.78 -2.84 -2.42
C GLY A 316 8.72 -3.91 -2.13
N SER A 317 7.73 -4.07 -3.00
CA SER A 317 6.71 -5.13 -2.85
C SER A 317 7.32 -6.53 -2.88
N PHE A 318 8.27 -6.76 -3.79
CA PHE A 318 9.02 -8.01 -3.84
C PHE A 318 9.79 -8.25 -2.54
N LEU A 319 10.53 -7.26 -2.03
CA LEU A 319 11.25 -7.36 -0.76
C LEU A 319 10.30 -7.60 0.42
N GLY A 320 9.20 -6.85 0.51
CA GLY A 320 8.17 -7.00 1.55
C GLY A 320 7.57 -8.41 1.58
N SER A 321 7.38 -9.04 0.42
CA SER A 321 6.90 -10.42 0.33
C SER A 321 7.86 -11.46 0.95
N HIS A 322 9.16 -11.15 1.08
CA HIS A 322 10.13 -12.00 1.75
C HIS A 322 10.21 -11.72 3.27
N PHE A 323 9.94 -10.48 3.70
CA PHE A 323 10.02 -10.09 5.11
C PHE A 323 8.71 -10.33 5.91
N HIS A 324 7.52 -10.25 5.30
CA HIS A 324 6.23 -10.25 6.01
C HIS A 324 5.69 -11.62 6.42
N ARG A 325 6.53 -12.66 6.51
CA ARG A 325 6.08 -14.03 6.81
C ARG A 325 6.04 -14.34 8.31
N GLN A 326 5.26 -13.57 9.06
CA GLN A 326 4.68 -14.05 10.32
C GLN A 326 3.28 -14.61 10.02
N LYS A 327 3.18 -15.95 10.05
CA LYS A 327 1.92 -16.66 9.79
C LYS A 327 0.94 -16.37 10.94
N SER A 328 0.02 -15.43 10.76
CA SER A 328 -1.22 -15.42 11.53
C SER A 328 -2.17 -16.46 10.93
N PRO A 329 -2.84 -17.32 11.73
CA PRO A 329 -3.83 -18.26 11.22
C PRO A 329 -5.00 -17.46 10.62
N THR A 330 -5.06 -17.41 9.29
CA THR A 330 -6.19 -16.84 8.54
C THR A 330 -7.19 -17.95 8.31
N ILE A 331 -8.41 -17.79 8.81
CA ILE A 331 -9.50 -18.74 8.56
C ILE A 331 -10.21 -18.27 7.27
N PRO A 332 -10.13 -19.02 6.15
CA PRO A 332 -11.00 -18.74 5.02
C PRO A 332 -12.45 -19.04 5.43
N MET A 333 -13.35 -18.06 5.28
CA MET A 333 -14.78 -18.37 5.36
C MET A 333 -15.13 -19.28 4.18
N ILE A 334 -15.58 -20.49 4.49
CA ILE A 334 -16.27 -21.36 3.55
C ILE A 334 -17.55 -20.60 3.16
N LYS A 335 -17.71 -20.35 1.86
CA LYS A 335 -18.83 -19.58 1.28
C LYS A 335 -20.19 -20.16 1.65
#